data_AF-A0A5D4JEH8-F1
#
_entry.id   AF-A0A5D4JEH8-F1
#
_cell.length_a   1.000
_cell.length_b   1.000
_cell.length_c   1.000
_cell.angle_alpha   90.00
_cell.angle_beta   90.00
_cell.angle_gamma   90.00
#
_symmetry.space_group_name_H-M   'P 1'
#
loop_
_entity.id
_entity.type
_entity.pdbx_description
1 polymer ?
#
loop_
_entity_poly.entity_id
_entity_poly.type
_entity_poly.pdbx_seq_one_letter_code
_entity_poly.pdbx_strand_id
1 'polypeptide(L)' 'MLSQGELPYPRGTLVMDTISERSGLLVGVIEERYKSNGKLHKSQAFMVPEVGGIEWDVPLDRIKPVE' A
#
# COMPACT_ATOMS: atom_id res chain seq x y z
N MET A 1 9.89 0.81 13.97
CA MET A 1 9.82 2.26 13.65
C MET A 1 8.96 2.38 12.42
N LEU A 2 7.98 3.29 12.44
CA LEU A 2 7.10 3.51 11.29
C LEU A 2 7.60 4.71 10.50
N SER A 3 7.61 4.60 9.17
CA SER A 3 7.98 5.67 8.25
C SER A 3 7.13 5.58 6.99
N GLN A 4 7.00 6.70 6.28
CA GLN A 4 6.47 6.66 4.92
C GLN A 4 7.45 5.92 4.02
N GLY A 5 6.92 4.97 3.24
CA GLY A 5 7.64 4.29 2.18
C GLY A 5 7.45 4.99 0.84
N GLU A 6 8.26 4.58 -0.14
CA GLU A 6 8.09 5.05 -1.51
C GLU A 6 6.83 4.44 -2.14
N LEU A 7 6.12 5.25 -2.90
CA LEU A 7 4.99 4.77 -3.68
C LEU A 7 5.53 4.03 -4.92
N PRO A 8 5.14 2.76 -5.17
CA PRO A 8 5.57 2.04 -6.38
C PRO A 8 4.95 2.62 -7.66
N TYR A 9 3.84 3.34 -7.53
CA TYR A 9 3.10 3.98 -8.62
C TYR A 9 2.63 5.37 -8.18
N PRO A 10 2.29 6.30 -9.09
CA PRO A 10 1.75 7.59 -8.71
C PRO A 10 0.57 7.49 -7.73
N ARG A 11 0.48 8.41 -6.77
CA ARG A 11 -0.68 8.50 -5.88
C ARG A 11 -1.95 8.65 -6.71
N GLY A 12 -2.99 7.88 -6.39
CA GLY A 12 -4.23 7.82 -7.16
C GLY A 12 -4.23 6.76 -8.27
N THR A 13 -3.15 6.00 -8.46
CA THR A 13 -3.15 4.84 -9.36
C THR A 13 -4.17 3.82 -8.86
N LEU A 14 -5.05 3.35 -9.75
CA LEU A 14 -5.95 2.24 -9.47
C LEU A 14 -5.13 0.95 -9.41
N VAL A 15 -5.15 0.30 -8.25
CA VAL A 15 -4.43 -0.95 -8.00
C VAL A 15 -5.40 -1.99 -7.45
N MET A 16 -5.07 -3.26 -7.66
CA MET A 16 -5.83 -4.41 -7.16
C MET A 16 -4.96 -5.24 -6.23
N ASP A 17 -5.51 -5.61 -5.07
CA ASP A 17 -4.93 -6.66 -4.23
C ASP A 17 -5.15 -8.03 -4.90
N THR A 18 -4.06 -8.71 -5.24
CA THR A 18 -4.11 -10.00 -5.95
C THR A 18 -4.71 -11.14 -5.14
N ILE A 19 -4.92 -10.98 -3.83
CA ILE A 19 -5.49 -12.03 -2.97
C ILE A 19 -6.99 -11.80 -2.74
N SER A 20 -7.41 -10.58 -2.39
CA SER A 20 -8.83 -10.28 -2.16
C SER A 20 -9.58 -9.89 -3.44
N GLU A 21 -8.88 -9.68 -4.55
CA GLU A 21 -9.43 -9.17 -5.82
C GLU A 21 -10.15 -7.82 -5.67
N ARG A 22 -9.86 -7.09 -4.58
CA ARG A 22 -10.41 -5.75 -4.33
C ARG A 22 -9.51 -4.70 -4.95
N SER A 23 -10.11 -3.81 -5.72
CA SER A 23 -9.44 -2.64 -6.30
C SER A 23 -9.66 -1.38 -5.47
N GLY A 24 -8.68 -0.47 -5.49
CA GLY A 24 -8.73 0.83 -4.85
C GLY A 24 -7.63 1.76 -5.36
N LEU A 25 -7.79 3.05 -5.07
CA LEU A 25 -6.80 4.06 -5.42
C LEU A 25 -5.65 4.05 -4.41
N LEU A 26 -4.41 3.92 -4.87
CA LEU A 26 -3.23 3.95 -4.02
C LEU A 26 -3.02 5.34 -3.39
N VAL A 27 -3.01 5.43 -2.05
CA VAL A 27 -2.86 6.71 -1.35
C VAL A 27 -1.55 6.85 -0.59
N GLY A 28 -0.92 5.74 -0.19
CA GLY A 28 0.27 5.77 0.66
C GLY A 28 0.93 4.40 0.80
N VAL A 29 2.18 4.43 1.24
CA VAL A 29 2.89 3.24 1.73
C VAL A 29 3.45 3.55 3.11
N ILE A 30 3.26 2.63 4.06
CA ILE A 30 3.93 2.67 5.37
C ILE A 30 4.86 1.49 5.48
N GLU A 31 6.10 1.80 5.88
CA GLU A 31 7.11 0.80 6.19
C GLU A 31 7.30 0.69 7.70
N GLU A 32 7.37 -0.56 8.16
CA GLU A 32 7.86 -0.89 9.48
C GLU A 32 9.30 -1.38 9.38
N ARG A 33 10.19 -0.74 10.14
CA ARG A 33 11.62 -1.07 10.22
C ARG A 33 12.03 -1.46 11.63
N TYR A 34 12.95 -2.42 11.76
CA TYR A 34 13.51 -2.81 13.06
C TYR A 34 14.29 -1.64 13.69
N LYS A 35 14.06 -1.40 14.98
CA LYS A 35 14.78 -0.33 15.70
C LYS A 35 16.30 -0.60 15.83
N SER A 36 16.71 -1.87 15.85
CA SER A 36 18.10 -2.28 16.08
C SER A 36 19.03 -2.00 14.90
N ASN A 37 18.53 -2.12 13.67
CA ASN A 37 19.36 -2.05 12.46
C ASN A 37 18.70 -1.31 11.28
N GLY A 38 17.50 -0.75 11.46
CA GLY A 38 16.78 -0.02 10.42
C GLY A 38 16.31 -0.86 9.22
N LYS A 39 16.49 -2.19 9.27
CA LYS A 39 16.10 -3.09 8.19
C LYS A 39 14.57 -3.12 8.06
N LEU A 40 14.09 -3.12 6.82
CA LEU A 40 12.68 -3.28 6.50
C LEU A 40 12.15 -4.61 7.06
N HIS A 41 11.08 -4.52 7.85
CA HIS A 41 10.35 -5.66 8.40
C HIS A 41 9.06 -5.90 7.62
N LYS A 42 8.28 -4.85 7.37
CA LYS A 42 6.97 -4.93 6.69
C LYS A 42 6.73 -3.67 5.87
N SER A 43 6.02 -3.81 4.74
CA SER A 43 5.55 -2.67 3.94
C SER A 43 4.08 -2.86 3.59
N GLN A 44 3.25 -1.83 3.82
CA GLN A 44 1.81 -1.86 3.57
C GLN A 44 1.44 -0.74 2.61
N ALA A 45 0.69 -1.07 1.56
CA ALA A 45 0.00 -0.11 0.70
C ALA A 45 -1.35 0.25 1.32
N PHE A 46 -1.70 1.53 1.31
CA PHE A 46 -2.99 2.04 1.72
C PHE A 46 -3.79 2.41 0.48
N MET A 47 -5.05 1.99 0.46
CA MET A 47 -5.96 2.13 -0.67
C MET A 47 -7.31 2.67 -0.22
N VAL A 48 -7.97 3.45 -1.08
CA VAL A 48 -9.33 3.99 -0.84
C VAL A 48 -10.25 3.59 -1.98
N PRO A 49 -11.57 3.40 -1.78
CA PRO A 49 -12.46 3.06 -2.89
C PRO A 49 -12.56 4.21 -3.88
N GLU A 50 -12.77 3.91 -5.16
CA GLU A 50 -12.92 4.92 -6.22
C GLU A 50 -14.08 5.91 -5.96
N VAL A 51 -15.18 5.40 -5.41
CA VAL A 51 -16.41 6.19 -5.14
C VAL A 51 -16.44 6.74 -3.71
N GLY A 52 -15.28 6.81 -3.05
CA GLY A 52 -15.16 7.21 -1.65
C GLY A 52 -15.59 6.10 -0.68
N GLY A 53 -15.03 6.12 0.53
CA GLY A 53 -15.30 5.15 1.57
C GLY A 53 -14.13 5.01 2.54
N ILE A 54 -14.08 3.88 3.24
CA ILE A 54 -13.08 3.63 4.28
C ILE A 54 -11.78 3.16 3.62
N GLU A 55 -10.67 3.82 3.94
CA GLU A 55 -9.32 3.39 3.58
C GLU A 55 -8.98 2.04 4.22
N TRP A 56 -8.27 1.18 3.49
CA TRP A 56 -7.75 -0.07 4.02
C TRP A 56 -6.32 -0.31 3.57
N ASP A 57 -5.60 -1.12 4.34
CA ASP A 57 -4.22 -1.52 4.04
C ASP A 57 -4.12 -2.95 3.52
N VAL A 58 -3.12 -3.18 2.69
CA VAL A 58 -2.72 -4.50 2.20
C VAL A 58 -1.19 -4.59 2.10
N PRO A 59 -0.59 -5.80 2.13
CA PRO A 59 0.82 -5.98 1.78
C PRO A 59 1.18 -5.35 0.42
N LEU A 60 2.26 -4.55 0.42
CA LEU A 60 2.70 -3.82 -0.78
C LEU A 60 3.03 -4.75 -1.96
N ASP A 61 3.55 -5.95 -1.67
CA ASP A 61 3.88 -6.97 -2.64
C ASP A 61 2.66 -7.66 -3.28
N ARG A 62 1.45 -7.39 -2.78
CA ARG A 62 0.19 -7.92 -3.32
C ARG A 62 -0.55 -6.97 -4.25
N ILE A 63 -0.12 -5.71 -4.37
CA ILE A 63 -0.81 -4.77 -5.23
C ILE A 63 -0.21 -4.78 -6.64
N LYS A 64 -1.08 -4.72 -7.64
CA LYS A 64 -0.70 -4.48 -9.03
C LYS A 64 -1.59 -3.41 -9.65
N PRO A 65 -1.10 -2.60 -10.60
CA PRO A 65 -1.94 -1.69 -11.37
C PRO A 65 -3.07 -2.48 -12.05
N VAL A 66 -4.26 -1.88 -12.07
CA VAL A 66 -5.33 -2.31 -12.95
C VAL A 66 -5.05 -1.66 -14.31
N GLU A 67 -4.97 -2.47 -15.37
CA GLU A 67 -4.83 -1.98 -16.75
C GLU A 67 -6.12 -1.33 -17.26
#